data_AF-A0A2E6THH2-F1
#
_entry.id   AF-A0A2E6THH2-F1
#
_cell.length_a   1.000
_cell.length_b   1.000
_cell.length_c   1.000
_cell.angle_alpha   90.00
_cell.angle_beta   90.00
_cell.angle_gamma   90.00
#
_symmetry.space_group_name_H-M   'P 1'
#
loop_
_entity.id
_entity.type
_entity.pdbx_description
1 polymer ?
#
loop_
_entity_poly.entity_id
_entity_poly.type
_entity_poly.pdbx_seq_one_letter_code
_entity_poly.pdbx_strand_id
1 'polypeptide(L)'
;MLGSLPNKLANQMKPSRIIATIALFAGVFAHGQAVKLENMPLRFITGQTDKLIAEGKFAEVAPYLDELELRFEDNKDPKIKDALQKFGFIRGVAFLQTFAKSNDKQDLRKAAKAFGFFAEKFPEDAKALEALEKRTVCLRALNDFRAAAIDIEKLLDPKGKFLSKIKKASRILDLRFGLAQCYHIEQDWANGETAFITLREEADKANHEDYLAYGVSCLTEMYITLAEKDRSKLQKVDGLLPYLAGDTPARYDLRLNVNLYKGAMYHKEDGVSARQGGDSAEATKAFVKASLLLALTMTTEEIEGYYAERLARLKTQQREMEAYLKANDRILTPRRKETYQDALNQIAVKLNVAQGHIDSVKSMDSYTTTLRWRKAENFKDVDRNWEAFWAFYWLYKDAPNHEMVENFIFAAFTSANKVKASTRVIELGTDYISNKKWTKYRSDITSILAKSYLDEARRLEKESTSDASMSTADKQALKEESEEFYSKFFSLCDNFMKITPDHVYTKNIINMMGSTYLAREQYDDLFLKFAGIKDGKVNPSLGYLNDKNCLKVCPALGACSYYVGFAFISDDRVENGFAMAKPYFEAVVGVSVRNMTVQEEESAEEGEPETQPTNPPEPEPAEPPEEENE
;
A
#
# COMPACT_ATOMS: atom_id res chain seq x y z
N MET A 1 13.17 -0.49 -11.05
CA MET A 1 13.48 -0.48 -12.50
C MET A 1 14.88 -1.06 -12.74
N LEU A 2 15.00 -2.09 -13.60
CA LEU A 2 16.24 -2.64 -14.20
C LEU A 2 17.52 -2.85 -13.34
N GLY A 3 17.43 -2.82 -12.00
CA GLY A 3 18.52 -3.21 -11.09
C GLY A 3 18.72 -4.73 -10.96
N SER A 4 17.71 -5.53 -11.34
CA SER A 4 17.72 -6.99 -11.27
C SER A 4 17.48 -7.60 -12.66
N LEU A 5 18.55 -7.71 -13.45
CA LEU A 5 18.65 -8.65 -14.57
C LEU A 5 19.35 -9.93 -14.09
N PRO A 6 18.63 -10.95 -13.57
CA PRO A 6 19.21 -12.27 -13.41
C PRO A 6 19.50 -12.85 -14.81
N ASN A 7 20.79 -13.13 -15.06
CA ASN A 7 21.32 -13.69 -16.32
C ASN A 7 20.54 -14.89 -16.88
N LYS A 8 19.48 -14.66 -17.67
CA LYS A 8 18.69 -15.73 -18.33
C LYS A 8 18.38 -15.52 -19.81
N LEU A 9 18.78 -14.39 -20.42
CA LEU A 9 18.73 -14.22 -21.88
C LEU A 9 19.64 -15.21 -22.65
N ALA A 10 20.66 -15.79 -21.99
CA ALA A 10 21.61 -16.69 -22.62
C ALA A 10 21.18 -18.19 -22.69
N ASN A 11 20.01 -18.57 -22.16
CA ASN A 11 19.71 -19.99 -21.86
C ASN A 11 18.47 -20.59 -22.57
N GLN A 12 17.96 -19.95 -23.64
CA GLN A 12 16.85 -20.46 -24.45
C GLN A 12 17.22 -20.85 -25.91
N MET A 13 18.49 -21.12 -26.19
CA MET A 13 18.88 -21.87 -27.41
C MET A 13 19.54 -23.19 -27.04
N LYS A 14 18.73 -24.24 -26.80
CA LYS A 14 19.23 -25.61 -26.66
C LYS A 14 19.56 -26.19 -28.04
N PRO A 15 20.80 -26.63 -28.31
CA PRO A 15 21.10 -27.39 -29.52
C PRO A 15 20.45 -28.78 -29.43
N SER A 16 19.55 -29.10 -30.36
CA SER A 16 18.97 -30.44 -30.46
C SER A 16 20.01 -31.42 -31.01
N ARG A 17 20.37 -32.38 -30.16
CA ARG A 17 21.25 -33.53 -30.39
C ARG A 17 21.20 -34.13 -31.81
N ILE A 18 22.38 -34.35 -32.38
CA ILE A 18 22.72 -35.61 -33.06
C ILE A 18 24.00 -36.14 -32.38
N ILE A 19 24.02 -37.42 -32.03
CA ILE A 19 25.14 -38.12 -31.34
C ILE A 19 25.49 -39.37 -32.15
N ALA A 20 26.76 -39.79 -32.04
CA ALA A 20 27.36 -41.02 -32.60
C ALA A 20 27.69 -40.93 -34.11
N THR A 21 28.83 -41.41 -34.62
CA THR A 21 30.00 -42.12 -34.03
C THR A 21 31.20 -41.77 -34.94
N ILE A 22 32.45 -41.58 -34.50
CA ILE A 22 33.44 -42.61 -34.12
C ILE A 22 34.57 -41.91 -33.34
N ALA A 23 35.05 -42.52 -32.26
CA ALA A 23 36.31 -42.16 -31.63
C ALA A 23 37.42 -43.09 -32.15
N LEU A 24 38.52 -42.52 -32.66
CA LEU A 24 39.84 -43.14 -32.70
C LEU A 24 40.92 -42.11 -33.08
N PHE A 25 42.08 -42.23 -32.42
CA PHE A 25 43.29 -41.40 -32.47
C PHE A 25 43.37 -40.17 -31.57
N ALA A 26 43.74 -40.43 -30.31
CA ALA A 26 44.62 -39.53 -29.57
C ALA A 26 46.06 -39.76 -30.03
N GLY A 27 46.80 -38.69 -30.36
CA GLY A 27 48.25 -38.78 -30.55
C GLY A 27 48.88 -37.73 -31.48
N VAL A 28 49.79 -36.94 -30.90
CA VAL A 28 51.07 -36.56 -31.51
C VAL A 28 51.06 -35.48 -32.62
N PHE A 29 51.35 -34.23 -32.20
CA PHE A 29 51.93 -33.10 -32.96
C PHE A 29 51.02 -32.47 -34.05
N ALA A 30 51.14 -31.18 -34.39
CA ALA A 30 52.21 -30.22 -34.10
C ALA A 30 51.68 -28.85 -33.65
N HIS A 31 52.59 -28.01 -33.13
CA HIS A 31 52.35 -26.59 -32.90
C HIS A 31 52.18 -25.85 -34.24
N GLY A 32 50.96 -25.84 -34.77
CA GLY A 32 50.58 -24.83 -35.76
C GLY A 32 50.62 -23.47 -35.06
N GLN A 33 51.64 -22.65 -35.34
CA GLN A 33 51.72 -21.29 -34.83
C GLN A 33 50.41 -20.57 -35.15
N ALA A 34 49.69 -20.13 -34.13
CA ALA A 34 48.66 -19.12 -34.31
C ALA A 34 49.38 -17.85 -34.78
N VAL A 35 49.48 -17.69 -36.11
CA VAL A 35 50.02 -16.47 -36.73
C VAL A 35 49.17 -15.33 -36.20
N LYS A 36 49.75 -14.52 -35.33
CA LYS A 36 49.09 -13.32 -34.82
C LYS A 36 48.60 -12.49 -36.00
N LEU A 37 47.39 -11.93 -35.91
CA LEU A 37 46.81 -11.09 -36.96
C LEU A 37 47.77 -9.95 -37.37
N GLU A 38 48.48 -9.38 -36.39
CA GLU A 38 49.67 -8.50 -36.49
C GLU A 38 50.60 -8.83 -37.67
N ASN A 39 50.84 -10.12 -37.97
CA ASN A 39 51.81 -10.57 -38.98
C ASN A 39 51.18 -10.94 -40.34
N MET A 40 49.85 -10.84 -40.52
CA MET A 40 49.18 -11.21 -41.77
C MET A 40 49.22 -10.09 -42.83
N PRO A 41 49.28 -10.40 -44.14
CA PRO A 41 49.21 -9.39 -45.19
C PRO A 41 47.87 -8.66 -45.22
N LEU A 42 47.88 -7.34 -45.42
CA LEU A 42 46.67 -6.50 -45.42
C LEU A 42 45.58 -7.02 -46.37
N ARG A 43 45.96 -7.46 -47.57
CA ARG A 43 45.04 -8.01 -48.59
C ARG A 43 44.35 -9.32 -48.15
N PHE A 44 44.98 -10.10 -47.27
CA PHE A 44 44.39 -11.30 -46.68
C PHE A 44 43.37 -10.92 -45.60
N ILE A 45 43.73 -9.98 -44.72
CA ILE A 45 42.86 -9.47 -43.65
C ILE A 45 41.60 -8.84 -44.26
N THR A 46 41.73 -7.96 -45.26
CA THR A 46 40.56 -7.37 -45.94
C THR A 46 39.73 -8.43 -46.66
N GLY A 47 40.36 -9.38 -47.37
CA GLY A 47 39.65 -10.43 -48.10
C GLY A 47 38.86 -11.39 -47.20
N GLN A 48 39.38 -11.76 -46.02
CA GLN A 48 38.64 -12.53 -45.03
C GLN A 48 37.54 -11.70 -44.36
N THR A 49 37.81 -10.42 -44.09
CA THR A 49 36.83 -9.47 -43.54
C THR A 49 35.61 -9.36 -44.47
N ASP A 50 35.82 -9.07 -45.76
CA ASP A 50 34.75 -8.95 -46.76
C ASP A 50 33.97 -10.28 -46.91
N LYS A 51 34.67 -11.42 -46.90
CA LYS A 51 34.04 -12.75 -46.99
C LYS A 51 33.16 -13.04 -45.77
N LEU A 52 33.66 -12.84 -44.55
CA LEU A 52 32.92 -13.09 -43.31
C LEU A 52 31.76 -12.09 -43.12
N ILE A 53 31.89 -10.86 -43.63
CA ILE A 53 30.79 -9.89 -43.76
C ILE A 53 29.71 -10.39 -44.71
N ALA A 54 30.09 -10.90 -45.90
CA ALA A 54 29.15 -11.46 -46.87
C ALA A 54 28.45 -12.74 -46.36
N GLU A 55 29.13 -13.55 -45.54
CA GLU A 55 28.57 -14.72 -44.86
C GLU A 55 27.74 -14.36 -43.60
N GLY A 56 27.66 -13.08 -43.21
CA GLY A 56 26.90 -12.61 -42.04
C GLY A 56 27.49 -13.00 -40.67
N LYS A 57 28.75 -13.49 -40.64
CA LYS A 57 29.43 -14.03 -39.45
C LYS A 57 30.14 -12.93 -38.66
N PHE A 58 29.46 -11.85 -38.32
CA PHE A 58 30.11 -10.65 -37.80
C PHE A 58 30.88 -10.87 -36.47
N ALA A 59 30.46 -11.81 -35.62
CA ALA A 59 31.25 -12.19 -34.44
C ALA A 59 32.68 -12.72 -34.76
N GLU A 60 32.86 -13.39 -35.91
CA GLU A 60 34.17 -13.88 -36.40
C GLU A 60 34.96 -12.79 -37.13
N VAL A 61 34.28 -11.72 -37.57
CA VAL A 61 34.87 -10.53 -38.22
C VAL A 61 35.59 -9.62 -37.21
N ALA A 62 35.10 -9.54 -35.96
CA ALA A 62 35.59 -8.61 -34.93
C ALA A 62 37.13 -8.51 -34.81
N PRO A 63 37.92 -9.60 -34.63
CA PRO A 63 39.37 -9.49 -34.47
C PRO A 63 40.08 -8.96 -35.74
N TYR A 64 39.54 -9.21 -36.94
CA TYR A 64 40.10 -8.66 -38.17
C TYR A 64 39.84 -7.15 -38.30
N LEU A 65 38.72 -6.65 -37.77
CA LEU A 65 38.43 -5.20 -37.74
C LEU A 65 39.29 -4.44 -36.75
N ASP A 66 39.59 -5.04 -35.59
CA ASP A 66 40.49 -4.45 -34.60
C ASP A 66 41.92 -4.31 -35.17
N GLU A 67 42.40 -5.32 -35.89
CA GLU A 67 43.69 -5.27 -36.60
C GLU A 67 43.71 -4.26 -37.76
N LEU A 68 42.60 -4.13 -38.51
CA LEU A 68 42.50 -3.12 -39.57
C LEU A 68 42.51 -1.69 -39.01
N GLU A 69 41.88 -1.45 -37.86
CA GLU A 69 41.91 -0.12 -37.20
C GLU A 69 43.34 0.29 -36.82
N LEU A 70 44.08 -0.59 -36.13
CA LEU A 70 45.48 -0.36 -35.74
C LEU A 70 46.39 -0.03 -36.94
N ARG A 71 46.10 -0.57 -38.12
CA ARG A 71 46.87 -0.32 -39.36
C ARG A 71 46.47 0.94 -40.12
N PHE A 72 45.33 1.54 -39.78
CA PHE A 72 44.77 2.69 -40.49
C PHE A 72 44.61 3.95 -39.62
N GLU A 73 44.95 3.88 -38.33
CA GLU A 73 44.69 4.95 -37.34
C GLU A 73 45.31 6.31 -37.73
N ASP A 74 46.52 6.31 -38.31
CA ASP A 74 47.25 7.52 -38.73
C ASP A 74 47.03 7.95 -40.20
N ASN A 75 46.29 7.19 -41.01
CA ASN A 75 46.34 7.33 -42.47
C ASN A 75 45.25 8.26 -43.04
N LYS A 76 45.65 9.27 -43.81
CA LYS A 76 44.78 10.40 -44.26
C LYS A 76 44.14 10.21 -45.66
N ASP A 77 44.26 9.04 -46.28
CA ASP A 77 43.73 8.76 -47.63
C ASP A 77 42.18 8.73 -47.67
N PRO A 78 41.53 9.49 -48.58
CA PRO A 78 40.08 9.42 -48.81
C PRO A 78 39.50 8.01 -49.05
N LYS A 79 40.27 7.08 -49.64
CA LYS A 79 39.84 5.68 -49.85
C LYS A 79 39.83 4.87 -48.56
N ILE A 80 40.77 5.16 -47.65
CA ILE A 80 40.81 4.54 -46.31
C ILE A 80 39.64 5.09 -45.47
N LYS A 81 39.23 6.34 -45.70
CA LYS A 81 38.02 6.92 -45.10
C LYS A 81 36.73 6.18 -45.50
N ASP A 82 36.57 5.80 -46.78
CA ASP A 82 35.44 4.97 -47.27
C ASP A 82 35.50 3.52 -46.75
N ALA A 83 36.70 2.97 -46.54
CA ALA A 83 36.87 1.67 -45.87
C ALA A 83 36.48 1.73 -44.38
N LEU A 84 36.95 2.75 -43.64
CA LEU A 84 36.58 3.01 -42.25
C LEU A 84 35.06 3.22 -42.09
N GLN A 85 34.40 3.86 -43.06
CA GLN A 85 32.95 4.02 -43.11
C GLN A 85 32.22 2.66 -43.19
N LYS A 86 32.73 1.71 -43.97
CA LYS A 86 32.18 0.34 -44.01
C LYS A 86 32.41 -0.39 -42.68
N PHE A 87 33.60 -0.26 -42.09
CA PHE A 87 33.98 -1.04 -40.92
C PHE A 87 33.43 -0.52 -39.59
N GLY A 88 33.31 0.79 -39.36
CA GLY A 88 32.89 1.34 -38.06
C GLY A 88 31.52 0.86 -37.59
N PHE A 89 30.50 0.93 -38.46
CA PHE A 89 29.16 0.40 -38.16
C PHE A 89 29.15 -1.13 -38.04
N ILE A 90 29.84 -1.83 -38.94
CA ILE A 90 29.91 -3.30 -38.95
C ILE A 90 30.60 -3.83 -37.69
N ARG A 91 31.60 -3.11 -37.16
CA ARG A 91 32.30 -3.43 -35.91
C ARG A 91 31.39 -3.35 -34.69
N GLY A 92 30.52 -2.32 -34.62
CA GLY A 92 29.49 -2.25 -33.58
C GLY A 92 28.52 -3.44 -33.64
N VAL A 93 28.11 -3.85 -34.85
CA VAL A 93 27.27 -5.05 -35.05
C VAL A 93 28.01 -6.35 -34.71
N ALA A 94 29.30 -6.45 -35.06
CA ALA A 94 30.16 -7.57 -34.73
C ALA A 94 30.25 -7.78 -33.20
N PHE A 95 30.54 -6.72 -32.45
CA PHE A 95 30.57 -6.78 -30.98
C PHE A 95 29.20 -7.09 -30.36
N LEU A 96 28.09 -6.59 -30.93
CA LEU A 96 26.75 -7.00 -30.49
C LEU A 96 26.49 -8.49 -30.71
N GLN A 97 26.92 -9.06 -31.83
CA GLN A 97 26.81 -10.51 -32.08
C GLN A 97 27.74 -11.33 -31.17
N THR A 98 28.94 -10.81 -30.85
CA THR A 98 29.83 -11.44 -29.88
C THR A 98 29.20 -11.44 -28.49
N PHE A 99 28.65 -10.31 -28.04
CA PHE A 99 27.89 -10.21 -26.79
C PHE A 99 26.72 -11.21 -26.73
N ALA A 100 25.96 -11.37 -27.83
CA ALA A 100 24.86 -12.34 -27.89
C ALA A 100 25.32 -13.82 -27.71
N LYS A 101 26.62 -14.10 -27.90
CA LYS A 101 27.24 -15.43 -27.67
C LYS A 101 27.98 -15.51 -26.32
N SER A 102 28.68 -14.44 -25.91
CA SER A 102 29.55 -14.39 -24.72
C SER A 102 28.82 -13.97 -23.44
N ASN A 103 27.76 -13.16 -23.57
CA ASN A 103 27.13 -12.38 -22.50
C ASN A 103 28.11 -11.47 -21.72
N ASP A 104 29.28 -11.13 -22.30
CA ASP A 104 30.26 -10.24 -21.66
C ASP A 104 29.92 -8.75 -21.88
N LYS A 105 29.74 -8.02 -20.78
CA LYS A 105 29.51 -6.56 -20.79
C LYS A 105 30.66 -5.77 -21.43
N GLN A 106 31.87 -6.32 -21.54
CA GLN A 106 32.95 -5.68 -22.31
C GLN A 106 32.61 -5.56 -23.79
N ASP A 107 31.95 -6.57 -24.38
CA ASP A 107 31.57 -6.53 -25.80
C ASP A 107 30.49 -5.48 -26.06
N LEU A 108 29.54 -5.30 -25.14
CA LEU A 108 28.60 -4.16 -25.17
C LEU A 108 29.30 -2.80 -25.10
N ARG A 109 30.34 -2.65 -24.26
CA ARG A 109 31.11 -1.40 -24.16
C ARG A 109 31.88 -1.11 -25.46
N LYS A 110 32.49 -2.13 -26.07
CA LYS A 110 33.15 -2.01 -27.37
C LYS A 110 32.15 -1.65 -28.47
N ALA A 111 30.97 -2.28 -28.48
CA ALA A 111 29.88 -1.93 -29.41
C ALA A 111 29.45 -0.46 -29.27
N ALA A 112 29.16 -0.01 -28.05
CA ALA A 112 28.78 1.39 -27.78
C ALA A 112 29.84 2.38 -28.26
N LYS A 113 31.14 2.11 -27.98
CA LYS A 113 32.27 2.93 -28.44
C LYS A 113 32.36 2.98 -29.96
N ALA A 114 32.27 1.83 -30.63
CA ALA A 114 32.38 1.73 -32.10
C ALA A 114 31.24 2.48 -32.81
N PHE A 115 29.99 2.31 -32.35
CA PHE A 115 28.84 3.04 -32.87
C PHE A 115 28.93 4.55 -32.62
N GLY A 116 29.40 4.96 -31.43
CA GLY A 116 29.59 6.36 -31.07
C GLY A 116 30.61 7.07 -31.94
N PHE A 117 31.80 6.49 -32.05
CA PHE A 117 32.88 6.98 -32.90
C PHE A 117 32.43 7.11 -34.37
N PHE A 118 31.68 6.12 -34.88
CA PHE A 118 31.13 6.17 -36.23
C PHE A 118 30.14 7.33 -36.41
N ALA A 119 29.18 7.50 -35.50
CA ALA A 119 28.18 8.57 -35.58
C ALA A 119 28.78 9.98 -35.44
N GLU A 120 29.80 10.14 -34.59
CA GLU A 120 30.49 11.42 -34.36
C GLU A 120 31.42 11.80 -35.53
N LYS A 121 32.14 10.82 -36.11
CA LYS A 121 33.09 11.05 -37.21
C LYS A 121 32.41 11.15 -38.58
N PHE A 122 31.20 10.59 -38.74
CA PHE A 122 30.48 10.51 -40.01
C PHE A 122 28.96 10.86 -39.90
N PRO A 123 28.56 12.03 -39.35
CA PRO A 123 27.15 12.35 -39.07
C PRO A 123 26.25 12.46 -40.32
N GLU A 124 26.83 12.57 -41.52
CA GLU A 124 26.08 12.58 -42.78
C GLU A 124 25.84 11.21 -43.40
N ASP A 125 26.46 10.15 -42.89
CA ASP A 125 26.23 8.79 -43.39
C ASP A 125 24.79 8.30 -43.12
N ALA A 126 24.24 7.53 -44.06
CA ALA A 126 22.89 6.98 -43.95
C ALA A 126 22.67 6.08 -42.72
N LYS A 127 23.74 5.44 -42.22
CA LYS A 127 23.74 4.58 -41.03
C LYS A 127 24.11 5.32 -39.74
N ALA A 128 24.49 6.59 -39.77
CA ALA A 128 24.90 7.32 -38.57
C ALA A 128 23.75 7.42 -37.54
N LEU A 129 22.52 7.59 -38.02
CA LEU A 129 21.29 7.53 -37.23
C LEU A 129 21.13 6.17 -36.53
N GLU A 130 21.26 5.07 -37.28
CA GLU A 130 21.11 3.70 -36.77
C GLU A 130 22.25 3.32 -35.81
N ALA A 131 23.47 3.83 -36.05
CA ALA A 131 24.59 3.67 -35.14
C ALA A 131 24.31 4.33 -33.78
N LEU A 132 23.87 5.59 -33.78
CA LEU A 132 23.62 6.32 -32.54
C LEU A 132 22.46 5.70 -31.73
N GLU A 133 21.42 5.20 -32.39
CA GLU A 133 20.37 4.40 -31.73
C GLU A 133 20.88 3.07 -31.16
N LYS A 134 21.75 2.34 -31.89
CA LYS A 134 22.36 1.12 -31.33
C LYS A 134 23.29 1.44 -30.15
N ARG A 135 23.98 2.58 -30.17
CA ARG A 135 24.74 3.09 -29.02
C ARG A 135 23.83 3.35 -27.81
N THR A 136 22.70 4.03 -27.96
CA THR A 136 21.79 4.29 -26.82
C THR A 136 21.24 3.00 -26.22
N VAL A 137 20.91 2.00 -27.05
CA VAL A 137 20.53 0.66 -26.59
C VAL A 137 21.67 -0.02 -25.81
N CYS A 138 22.91 0.02 -26.32
CA CYS A 138 24.08 -0.54 -25.62
C CYS A 138 24.33 0.15 -24.27
N LEU A 139 24.30 1.49 -24.24
CA LEU A 139 24.53 2.28 -23.02
C LEU A 139 23.47 2.00 -21.96
N ARG A 140 22.19 1.91 -22.34
CA ARG A 140 21.09 1.52 -21.45
C ARG A 140 21.25 0.10 -20.92
N ALA A 141 21.71 -0.85 -21.73
CA ALA A 141 22.02 -2.23 -21.28
C ALA A 141 23.24 -2.32 -20.36
N LEU A 142 24.11 -1.30 -20.39
CA LEU A 142 25.26 -1.13 -19.49
C LEU A 142 24.91 -0.35 -18.21
N ASN A 143 23.67 0.12 -18.07
CA ASN A 143 23.20 1.06 -17.04
C ASN A 143 23.90 2.45 -17.08
N ASP A 144 24.41 2.87 -18.24
CA ASP A 144 24.91 4.23 -18.48
C ASP A 144 23.78 5.09 -19.06
N PHE A 145 22.77 5.36 -18.23
CA PHE A 145 21.57 6.07 -18.65
C PHE A 145 21.84 7.54 -18.97
N ARG A 146 22.83 8.16 -18.31
CA ARG A 146 23.19 9.56 -18.55
C ARG A 146 23.84 9.76 -19.92
N ALA A 147 24.78 8.89 -20.33
CA ALA A 147 25.32 8.95 -21.69
C ALA A 147 24.25 8.61 -22.74
N ALA A 148 23.36 7.67 -22.44
CA ALA A 148 22.24 7.34 -23.32
C ALA A 148 21.27 8.52 -23.51
N ALA A 149 20.92 9.24 -22.44
CA ALA A 149 20.08 10.43 -22.51
C ALA A 149 20.69 11.49 -23.45
N ILE A 150 21.97 11.83 -23.25
CA ILE A 150 22.70 12.79 -24.09
C ILE A 150 22.67 12.41 -25.58
N ASP A 151 22.82 11.12 -25.90
CA ASP A 151 22.78 10.65 -27.29
C ASP A 151 21.35 10.64 -27.86
N ILE A 152 20.32 10.41 -27.04
CA ILE A 152 18.92 10.54 -27.45
C ILE A 152 18.53 12.03 -27.65
N GLU A 153 19.05 12.95 -26.83
CA GLU A 153 18.85 14.39 -27.03
C GLU A 153 19.46 14.86 -28.35
N LYS A 154 20.67 14.40 -28.71
CA LYS A 154 21.26 14.66 -30.05
C LYS A 154 20.42 14.11 -31.20
N LEU A 155 19.70 13.00 -30.99
CA LEU A 155 18.78 12.43 -31.97
C LEU A 155 17.49 13.23 -32.11
N LEU A 156 17.02 13.85 -31.03
CA LEU A 156 15.76 14.58 -30.94
C LEU A 156 15.90 16.11 -31.09
N ASP A 157 17.12 16.66 -31.13
CA ASP A 157 17.38 18.10 -31.31
C ASP A 157 16.75 18.62 -32.62
N PRO A 158 15.79 19.57 -32.56
CA PRO A 158 15.20 20.20 -33.74
C PRO A 158 16.18 20.99 -34.62
N LYS A 159 17.31 21.44 -34.04
CA LYS A 159 18.42 22.09 -34.76
C LYS A 159 19.50 21.08 -35.20
N GLY A 160 19.36 19.83 -34.79
CA GLY A 160 20.30 18.75 -35.01
C GLY A 160 20.21 18.14 -36.41
N LYS A 161 21.20 17.31 -36.73
CA LYS A 161 21.35 16.67 -38.05
C LYS A 161 20.55 15.37 -38.21
N PHE A 162 19.98 14.85 -37.12
CA PHE A 162 19.41 13.50 -37.08
C PHE A 162 17.88 13.49 -37.13
N LEU A 163 17.18 14.40 -36.44
CA LEU A 163 15.71 14.39 -36.36
C LEU A 163 15.04 14.40 -37.74
N SER A 164 15.53 15.25 -38.66
CA SER A 164 15.02 15.34 -40.05
C SER A 164 15.24 14.06 -40.88
N LYS A 165 16.15 13.17 -40.46
CA LYS A 165 16.39 11.85 -41.07
C LYS A 165 15.40 10.79 -40.54
N ILE A 166 14.68 11.05 -39.44
CA ILE A 166 13.71 10.12 -38.83
C ILE A 166 12.33 10.28 -39.48
N LYS A 167 12.02 9.40 -40.45
CA LYS A 167 10.76 9.47 -41.22
C LYS A 167 9.51 8.89 -40.53
N LYS A 168 9.66 8.20 -39.39
CA LYS A 168 8.55 7.52 -38.69
C LYS A 168 8.28 8.21 -37.35
N ALA A 169 7.07 8.73 -37.16
CA ALA A 169 6.63 9.31 -35.89
C ALA A 169 6.78 8.32 -34.72
N SER A 170 6.47 7.03 -34.93
CA SER A 170 6.65 5.99 -33.91
C SER A 170 8.10 5.90 -33.40
N ARG A 171 9.10 6.08 -34.27
CA ARG A 171 10.52 6.02 -33.91
C ARG A 171 10.98 7.25 -33.11
N ILE A 172 10.37 8.41 -33.37
CA ILE A 172 10.56 9.61 -32.54
C ILE A 172 9.95 9.36 -31.15
N LEU A 173 8.77 8.78 -31.10
CA LEU A 173 8.07 8.44 -29.86
C LEU A 173 8.83 7.38 -29.03
N ASP A 174 9.39 6.34 -29.66
CA ASP A 174 10.28 5.34 -29.04
C ASP A 174 11.53 6.00 -28.42
N LEU A 175 12.11 6.99 -29.09
CA LEU A 175 13.25 7.77 -28.57
C LEU A 175 12.84 8.62 -27.37
N ARG A 176 11.70 9.33 -27.42
CA ARG A 176 11.18 10.10 -26.27
C ARG A 176 10.90 9.21 -25.07
N PHE A 177 10.34 8.02 -25.29
CA PHE A 177 10.15 7.01 -24.26
C PHE A 177 11.49 6.57 -23.67
N GLY A 178 12.50 6.31 -24.51
CA GLY A 178 13.87 6.03 -24.08
C GLY A 178 14.51 7.14 -23.25
N LEU A 179 14.30 8.41 -23.61
CA LEU A 179 14.81 9.57 -22.86
C LEU A 179 14.15 9.68 -21.48
N ALA A 180 12.82 9.58 -21.44
CA ALA A 180 12.07 9.56 -20.18
C ALA A 180 12.53 8.41 -19.27
N GLN A 181 12.74 7.20 -19.81
CA GLN A 181 13.27 6.08 -19.05
C GLN A 181 14.65 6.38 -18.46
N CYS A 182 15.53 7.09 -19.17
CA CYS A 182 16.86 7.44 -18.64
C CYS A 182 16.76 8.40 -17.45
N TYR A 183 16.05 9.54 -17.60
CA TYR A 183 15.89 10.50 -16.50
C TYR A 183 15.10 9.95 -15.31
N HIS A 184 14.11 9.08 -15.56
CA HIS A 184 13.31 8.46 -14.52
C HIS A 184 14.07 7.37 -13.74
N ILE A 185 15.07 6.72 -14.34
CA ILE A 185 15.96 5.78 -13.63
C ILE A 185 17.01 6.54 -12.81
N GLU A 186 17.65 7.56 -13.39
CA GLU A 186 18.63 8.43 -12.71
C GLU A 186 18.01 9.37 -11.66
N GLN A 187 16.68 9.49 -11.63
CA GLN A 187 15.92 10.46 -10.81
C GLN A 187 16.35 11.93 -11.05
N ASP A 188 16.77 12.25 -12.27
CA ASP A 188 17.06 13.60 -12.72
C ASP A 188 15.75 14.33 -13.04
N TRP A 189 15.08 14.80 -11.99
CA TRP A 189 13.79 15.49 -12.09
C TRP A 189 13.88 16.82 -12.84
N ALA A 190 15.03 17.49 -12.82
CA ALA A 190 15.22 18.80 -13.43
C ALA A 190 15.17 18.72 -14.96
N ASN A 191 15.87 17.74 -15.55
CA ASN A 191 15.79 17.47 -16.99
C ASN A 191 14.57 16.59 -17.34
N GLY A 192 14.13 15.77 -16.38
CA GLY A 192 12.99 14.86 -16.51
C GLY A 192 11.65 15.55 -16.78
N GLU A 193 11.30 16.66 -16.09
CA GLU A 193 9.97 17.30 -16.19
C GLU A 193 9.56 17.58 -17.65
N THR A 194 10.43 18.22 -18.44
CA THR A 194 10.16 18.52 -19.86
C THR A 194 10.10 17.25 -20.72
N ALA A 195 10.96 16.26 -20.45
CA ALA A 195 10.95 14.99 -21.19
C ALA A 195 9.66 14.19 -20.94
N PHE A 196 9.18 14.13 -19.69
CA PHE A 196 7.96 13.41 -19.32
C PHE A 196 6.69 14.11 -19.83
N ILE A 197 6.61 15.45 -19.75
CA ILE A 197 5.51 16.23 -20.34
C ILE A 197 5.44 15.97 -21.84
N THR A 198 6.57 16.05 -22.55
CA THR A 198 6.59 15.89 -24.01
C THR A 198 6.25 14.45 -24.43
N LEU A 199 6.73 13.44 -23.68
CA LEU A 199 6.33 12.05 -23.89
C LEU A 199 4.81 11.88 -23.71
N ARG A 200 4.24 12.42 -22.64
CA ARG A 200 2.79 12.37 -22.36
C ARG A 200 2.00 12.94 -23.53
N GLU A 201 2.32 14.15 -23.97
CA GLU A 201 1.58 14.85 -25.02
C GLU A 201 1.71 14.21 -26.40
N GLU A 202 2.87 13.67 -26.76
CA GLU A 202 3.03 12.97 -28.05
C GLU A 202 2.46 11.56 -28.02
N ALA A 203 2.50 10.86 -26.88
CA ALA A 203 1.84 9.57 -26.73
C ALA A 203 0.31 9.70 -26.80
N ASP A 204 -0.26 10.76 -26.19
CA ASP A 204 -1.69 11.10 -26.27
C ASP A 204 -2.11 11.36 -27.73
N LYS A 205 -1.40 12.26 -28.44
CA LYS A 205 -1.62 12.54 -29.88
C LYS A 205 -1.47 11.29 -30.77
N ALA A 206 -0.64 10.33 -30.36
CA ALA A 206 -0.42 9.07 -31.07
C ALA A 206 -1.40 7.94 -30.66
N ASN A 207 -2.31 8.18 -29.70
CA ASN A 207 -3.15 7.16 -29.05
C ASN A 207 -2.34 5.96 -28.50
N HIS A 208 -1.15 6.21 -27.94
CA HIS A 208 -0.23 5.18 -27.45
C HIS A 208 -0.31 5.03 -25.92
N GLU A 209 -1.38 4.40 -25.45
CA GLU A 209 -1.74 4.25 -24.02
C GLU A 209 -0.58 3.84 -23.09
N ASP A 210 0.18 2.80 -23.45
CA ASP A 210 1.32 2.29 -22.64
C ASP A 210 2.38 3.37 -22.36
N TYR A 211 2.61 4.29 -23.30
CA TYR A 211 3.64 5.35 -23.18
C TYR A 211 3.06 6.60 -22.53
N LEU A 212 1.79 6.91 -22.79
CA LEU A 212 1.03 7.94 -22.11
C LEU A 212 1.02 7.66 -20.60
N ALA A 213 0.59 6.46 -20.20
CA ALA A 213 0.58 6.04 -18.80
C ALA A 213 1.98 6.02 -18.17
N TYR A 214 3.02 5.65 -18.92
CA TYR A 214 4.40 5.75 -18.42
C TYR A 214 4.83 7.20 -18.18
N GLY A 215 4.58 8.13 -19.12
CA GLY A 215 4.89 9.55 -18.95
C GLY A 215 4.14 10.18 -17.76
N VAL A 216 2.86 9.83 -17.60
CA VAL A 216 2.04 10.22 -16.44
C VAL A 216 2.60 9.63 -15.14
N SER A 217 2.99 8.35 -15.12
CA SER A 217 3.63 7.72 -13.95
C SER A 217 4.91 8.45 -13.55
N CYS A 218 5.76 8.85 -14.51
CA CYS A 218 7.00 9.59 -14.24
C CYS A 218 6.70 10.96 -13.61
N LEU A 219 5.72 11.70 -14.16
CA LEU A 219 5.30 12.99 -13.62
C LEU A 219 4.70 12.88 -12.21
N THR A 220 3.87 11.86 -11.97
CA THR A 220 3.26 11.63 -10.65
C THR A 220 4.32 11.27 -9.60
N GLU A 221 5.25 10.36 -9.90
CA GLU A 221 6.38 10.05 -9.01
C GLU A 221 7.21 11.32 -8.72
N MET A 222 7.54 12.08 -9.76
CA MET A 222 8.34 13.31 -9.65
C MET A 222 7.66 14.37 -8.78
N TYR A 223 6.39 14.70 -9.03
CA TYR A 223 5.68 15.74 -8.26
C TYR A 223 5.45 15.34 -6.80
N ILE A 224 5.18 14.06 -6.52
CA ILE A 224 5.09 13.57 -5.13
C ILE A 224 6.47 13.60 -4.45
N THR A 225 7.55 13.26 -5.16
CA THR A 225 8.91 13.33 -4.60
C THR A 225 9.30 14.78 -4.28
N LEU A 226 9.01 15.73 -5.18
CA LEU A 226 9.27 17.16 -4.95
C LEU A 226 8.38 17.75 -3.84
N ALA A 227 7.23 17.14 -3.54
CA ALA A 227 6.34 17.54 -2.45
C ALA A 227 6.88 17.29 -1.03
N GLU A 228 8.04 16.63 -0.89
CA GLU A 228 8.83 16.65 0.35
C GLU A 228 9.34 18.04 0.70
N LYS A 229 9.68 18.84 -0.32
CA LYS A 229 10.30 20.17 -0.17
C LYS A 229 9.30 21.30 -0.41
N ASP A 230 8.33 21.06 -1.28
CA ASP A 230 7.32 22.05 -1.69
C ASP A 230 5.97 21.37 -1.90
N ARG A 231 5.12 21.40 -0.87
CA ARG A 231 3.77 20.80 -0.88
C ARG A 231 2.88 21.27 -2.05
N SER A 232 3.13 22.46 -2.63
CA SER A 232 2.36 22.95 -3.78
C SER A 232 2.45 22.02 -4.99
N LYS A 233 3.52 21.23 -5.12
CA LYS A 233 3.72 20.28 -6.22
C LYS A 233 2.63 19.19 -6.26
N LEU A 234 1.99 18.85 -5.14
CA LEU A 234 0.88 17.88 -5.13
C LEU A 234 -0.32 18.34 -5.98
N GLN A 235 -0.56 19.64 -6.12
CA GLN A 235 -1.66 20.16 -6.95
C GLN A 235 -1.51 19.77 -8.42
N LYS A 236 -0.27 19.57 -8.92
CA LYS A 236 -0.03 19.09 -10.28
C LYS A 236 -0.39 17.61 -10.48
N VAL A 237 -0.58 16.84 -9.41
CA VAL A 237 -0.94 15.41 -9.48
C VAL A 237 -2.42 15.21 -9.79
N ASP A 238 -3.31 16.11 -9.34
CA ASP A 238 -4.76 15.98 -9.50
C ASP A 238 -5.17 15.74 -10.97
N GLY A 239 -4.61 16.52 -11.90
CA GLY A 239 -4.87 16.40 -13.35
C GLY A 239 -4.23 15.19 -14.04
N LEU A 240 -3.40 14.42 -13.33
CA LEU A 240 -2.75 13.21 -13.83
C LEU A 240 -3.52 11.93 -13.47
N LEU A 241 -4.32 11.97 -12.39
CA LEU A 241 -5.02 10.80 -11.85
C LEU A 241 -5.93 10.06 -12.86
N PRO A 242 -6.70 10.72 -13.75
CA PRO A 242 -7.56 10.01 -14.70
C PRO A 242 -6.79 9.05 -15.63
N TYR A 243 -5.56 9.42 -16.02
CA TYR A 243 -4.71 8.60 -16.88
C TYR A 243 -4.06 7.42 -16.13
N LEU A 244 -4.07 7.43 -14.80
CA LEU A 244 -3.62 6.31 -13.95
C LEU A 244 -4.76 5.33 -13.59
N ALA A 245 -5.97 5.54 -14.07
CA ALA A 245 -7.08 4.61 -13.83
C ALA A 245 -7.07 3.37 -14.77
N GLY A 246 -6.33 3.42 -15.89
CA GLY A 246 -6.29 2.35 -16.89
C GLY A 246 -5.38 1.15 -16.54
N ASP A 247 -5.72 -0.04 -17.05
CA ASP A 247 -5.00 -1.32 -16.87
C ASP A 247 -3.68 -1.40 -17.68
N THR A 248 -2.79 -0.44 -17.44
CA THR A 248 -1.51 -0.30 -18.15
C THR A 248 -0.33 -0.82 -17.30
N PRO A 249 0.78 -1.28 -17.90
CA PRO A 249 1.92 -1.80 -17.14
C PRO A 249 2.53 -0.79 -16.17
N ALA A 250 2.50 0.50 -16.53
CA ALA A 250 3.00 1.58 -15.68
C ALA A 250 2.24 1.67 -14.36
N ARG A 251 0.93 1.36 -14.38
CA ARG A 251 0.05 1.41 -13.21
C ARG A 251 0.38 0.37 -12.13
N TYR A 252 1.05 -0.71 -12.52
CA TYR A 252 1.57 -1.76 -11.63
C TYR A 252 3.07 -1.61 -11.32
N ASP A 253 3.72 -0.51 -11.72
CA ASP A 253 5.10 -0.27 -11.27
C ASP A 253 5.14 -0.08 -9.75
N LEU A 254 6.02 -0.83 -9.09
CA LEU A 254 6.17 -0.82 -7.64
C LEU A 254 6.53 0.57 -7.11
N ARG A 255 7.43 1.30 -7.79
CA ARG A 255 7.91 2.60 -7.34
C ARG A 255 6.82 3.66 -7.49
N LEU A 256 5.99 3.59 -8.53
CA LEU A 256 4.78 4.41 -8.63
C LEU A 256 3.85 4.14 -7.43
N ASN A 257 3.54 2.88 -7.12
CA ASN A 257 2.59 2.56 -6.04
C ASN A 257 3.11 2.99 -4.65
N VAL A 258 4.40 2.83 -4.37
CA VAL A 258 5.03 3.37 -3.15
C VAL A 258 4.94 4.90 -3.08
N ASN A 259 5.11 5.60 -4.21
CA ASN A 259 4.95 7.06 -4.24
C ASN A 259 3.48 7.50 -4.12
N LEU A 260 2.51 6.80 -4.73
CA LEU A 260 1.09 7.09 -4.55
C LEU A 260 0.68 6.98 -3.07
N TYR A 261 1.14 5.93 -2.38
CA TYR A 261 0.98 5.80 -0.93
C TYR A 261 1.60 6.99 -0.16
N LYS A 262 2.83 7.38 -0.52
CA LYS A 262 3.54 8.51 0.09
C LYS A 262 2.80 9.84 -0.07
N GLY A 263 2.31 10.13 -1.29
CA GLY A 263 1.50 11.31 -1.58
C GLY A 263 0.17 11.31 -0.82
N ALA A 264 -0.43 10.14 -0.61
CA ALA A 264 -1.61 10.02 0.25
C ALA A 264 -1.31 10.35 1.71
N MET A 265 -0.16 9.91 2.23
CA MET A 265 0.25 10.24 3.61
C MET A 265 0.48 11.75 3.77
N TYR A 266 1.04 12.43 2.77
CA TYR A 266 1.15 13.90 2.79
C TYR A 266 -0.20 14.60 2.88
N HIS A 267 -1.17 14.22 2.04
CA HIS A 267 -2.52 14.77 2.16
C HIS A 267 -3.21 14.42 3.49
N LYS A 268 -2.88 13.27 4.10
CA LYS A 268 -3.37 12.93 5.44
C LYS A 268 -2.71 13.78 6.53
N GLU A 269 -1.42 14.07 6.44
CA GLU A 269 -0.70 14.99 7.33
C GLU A 269 -1.26 16.42 7.23
N ASP A 270 -1.46 16.91 6.01
CA ASP A 270 -2.07 18.21 5.73
C ASP A 270 -3.49 18.28 6.32
N GLY A 271 -4.30 17.23 6.15
CA GLY A 271 -5.66 17.15 6.68
C GLY A 271 -5.74 17.07 8.22
N VAL A 272 -4.83 16.34 8.86
CA VAL A 272 -4.71 16.34 10.34
C VAL A 272 -4.34 17.73 10.84
N SER A 273 -3.42 18.41 10.16
CA SER A 273 -2.98 19.76 10.53
C SER A 273 -4.12 20.78 10.40
N ALA A 274 -4.88 20.76 9.31
CA ALA A 274 -6.06 21.59 9.12
C ALA A 274 -7.13 21.34 10.19
N ARG A 275 -7.41 20.07 10.51
CA ARG A 275 -8.37 19.68 11.57
C ARG A 275 -7.93 20.18 12.96
N GLN A 276 -6.63 20.16 13.27
CA GLN A 276 -6.10 20.73 14.51
C GLN A 276 -6.15 22.27 14.53
N GLY A 277 -6.00 22.92 13.37
CA GLY A 277 -6.18 24.36 13.20
C GLY A 277 -7.63 24.85 13.17
N GLY A 278 -8.61 23.95 13.25
CA GLY A 278 -10.05 24.27 13.24
C GLY A 278 -10.70 24.34 11.85
N ASP A 279 -9.95 24.17 10.76
CA ASP A 279 -10.49 24.14 9.40
C ASP A 279 -10.94 22.72 9.02
N SER A 280 -12.20 22.41 9.31
CA SER A 280 -12.82 21.13 8.99
C SER A 280 -13.04 20.92 7.47
N ALA A 281 -13.15 22.00 6.69
CA ALA A 281 -13.43 21.94 5.26
C ALA A 281 -12.16 21.56 4.48
N GLU A 282 -11.04 22.26 4.72
CA GLU A 282 -9.76 21.93 4.11
C GLU A 282 -9.25 20.56 4.60
N ALA A 283 -9.48 20.21 5.87
CA ALA A 283 -9.20 18.87 6.39
C ALA A 283 -9.93 17.78 5.59
N THR A 284 -11.25 17.92 5.40
CA THR A 284 -12.07 16.95 4.65
C THR A 284 -11.59 16.82 3.21
N LYS A 285 -11.32 17.94 2.54
CA LYS A 285 -10.76 17.99 1.17
C LYS A 285 -9.41 17.28 1.07
N ALA A 286 -8.52 17.46 2.04
CA ALA A 286 -7.23 16.78 2.09
C ALA A 286 -7.40 15.25 2.28
N PHE A 287 -8.26 14.80 3.20
CA PHE A 287 -8.56 13.37 3.37
C PHE A 287 -9.27 12.74 2.15
N VAL A 288 -10.05 13.51 1.38
CA VAL A 288 -10.60 13.08 0.08
C VAL A 288 -9.47 12.87 -0.94
N LYS A 289 -8.50 13.78 -1.05
CA LYS A 289 -7.32 13.57 -1.92
C LYS A 289 -6.48 12.37 -1.49
N ALA A 290 -6.28 12.17 -0.19
CA ALA A 290 -5.65 10.96 0.34
C ALA A 290 -6.44 9.69 -0.05
N SER A 291 -7.78 9.74 -0.04
CA SER A 291 -8.63 8.62 -0.50
C SER A 291 -8.37 8.26 -1.95
N LEU A 292 -8.24 9.25 -2.85
CA LEU A 292 -7.99 9.03 -4.28
C LEU A 292 -6.63 8.34 -4.51
N LEU A 293 -5.57 8.83 -3.87
CA LEU A 293 -4.23 8.25 -4.00
C LEU A 293 -4.12 6.86 -3.35
N LEU A 294 -4.79 6.64 -2.21
CA LEU A 294 -4.89 5.31 -1.59
C LEU A 294 -5.66 4.33 -2.48
N ALA A 295 -6.81 4.74 -3.05
CA ALA A 295 -7.57 3.91 -3.98
C ALA A 295 -6.74 3.55 -5.22
N LEU A 296 -5.93 4.49 -5.71
CA LEU A 296 -4.95 4.26 -6.78
C LEU A 296 -3.67 3.54 -6.32
N THR A 297 -3.53 3.14 -5.06
CA THR A 297 -2.38 2.33 -4.61
C THR A 297 -2.77 0.84 -4.63
N MET A 298 -2.04 0.05 -5.42
CA MET A 298 -2.14 -1.41 -5.43
C MET A 298 -1.35 -2.04 -4.28
N THR A 299 -1.89 -3.14 -3.78
CA THR A 299 -1.24 -4.09 -2.86
C THR A 299 -0.07 -4.83 -3.52
N THR A 300 0.80 -5.42 -2.69
CA THR A 300 1.93 -6.23 -3.15
C THR A 300 1.47 -7.41 -4.01
N GLU A 301 0.39 -8.07 -3.61
CA GLU A 301 -0.16 -9.26 -4.28
C GLU A 301 -0.93 -8.92 -5.57
N GLU A 302 -1.59 -7.75 -5.66
CA GLU A 302 -2.18 -7.27 -6.92
C GLU A 302 -1.10 -7.02 -7.99
N ILE A 303 0.04 -6.46 -7.59
CA ILE A 303 1.19 -6.25 -8.50
C ILE A 303 1.81 -7.59 -8.91
N GLU A 304 2.03 -8.52 -7.97
CA GLU A 304 2.53 -9.85 -8.32
C GLU A 304 1.56 -10.56 -9.29
N GLY A 305 0.26 -10.56 -8.98
CA GLY A 305 -0.77 -11.20 -9.78
C GLY A 305 -0.79 -10.69 -11.22
N TYR A 306 -0.81 -9.36 -11.40
CA TYR A 306 -0.76 -8.76 -12.73
C TYR A 306 0.45 -9.22 -13.55
N TYR A 307 1.65 -9.18 -12.97
CA TYR A 307 2.85 -9.59 -13.71
C TYR A 307 2.93 -11.10 -13.89
N ALA A 308 2.43 -11.92 -12.96
CA ALA A 308 2.37 -13.37 -13.08
C ALA A 308 1.46 -13.78 -14.26
N GLU A 309 0.26 -13.19 -14.37
CA GLU A 309 -0.62 -13.40 -15.51
C GLU A 309 -0.01 -12.87 -16.82
N ARG A 310 0.56 -11.66 -16.80
CA ARG A 310 1.21 -11.06 -17.98
C ARG A 310 2.36 -11.93 -18.49
N LEU A 311 3.15 -12.49 -17.57
CA LEU A 311 4.21 -13.45 -17.88
C LEU A 311 3.66 -14.75 -18.48
N ALA A 312 2.52 -15.25 -18.00
CA ALA A 312 1.84 -16.42 -18.57
C ALA A 312 1.33 -16.12 -20.00
N ARG A 313 0.63 -15.00 -20.21
CA ARG A 313 0.14 -14.54 -21.52
C ARG A 313 1.29 -14.41 -22.54
N LEU A 314 2.39 -13.74 -22.16
CA LEU A 314 3.57 -13.57 -23.01
C LEU A 314 4.27 -14.90 -23.32
N LYS A 315 4.33 -15.86 -22.38
CA LYS A 315 4.89 -17.20 -22.62
C LYS A 315 4.05 -18.01 -23.61
N THR A 316 2.73 -17.87 -23.58
CA THR A 316 1.83 -18.49 -24.57
C THR A 316 2.08 -17.89 -25.96
N GLN A 317 2.08 -16.56 -26.07
CA GLN A 317 2.38 -15.86 -27.34
C GLN A 317 3.75 -16.24 -27.91
N GLN A 318 4.79 -16.33 -27.07
CA GLN A 318 6.12 -16.80 -27.50
C GLN A 318 6.04 -18.20 -28.13
N ARG A 319 5.42 -19.17 -27.44
CA ARG A 319 5.29 -20.55 -27.92
C ARG A 319 4.51 -20.66 -29.22
N GLU A 320 3.42 -19.90 -29.36
CA GLU A 320 2.59 -19.87 -30.57
C GLU A 320 3.39 -19.34 -31.76
N MET A 321 4.16 -18.26 -31.57
CA MET A 321 5.01 -17.69 -32.61
C MET A 321 6.21 -18.60 -32.98
N GLU A 322 6.85 -19.24 -31.99
CA GLU A 322 7.89 -20.25 -32.22
C GLU A 322 7.35 -21.47 -32.99
N ALA A 323 6.16 -21.95 -32.63
CA ALA A 323 5.49 -23.04 -33.33
C ALA A 323 5.11 -22.65 -34.77
N TYR A 324 4.57 -21.45 -34.97
CA TYR A 324 4.24 -20.91 -36.30
C TYR A 324 5.47 -20.80 -37.18
N LEU A 325 6.58 -20.25 -36.67
CA LEU A 325 7.85 -20.17 -37.39
C LEU A 325 8.37 -21.56 -37.77
N LYS A 326 8.38 -22.51 -36.82
CA LYS A 326 8.84 -23.88 -37.07
C LYS A 326 8.00 -24.61 -38.12
N ALA A 327 6.68 -24.40 -38.13
CA ALA A 327 5.78 -25.01 -39.11
C ALA A 327 5.92 -24.38 -40.51
N ASN A 328 6.15 -23.07 -40.60
CA ASN A 328 6.13 -22.31 -41.85
C ASN A 328 7.53 -21.93 -42.38
N ASP A 329 8.61 -22.43 -41.77
CA ASP A 329 9.99 -22.03 -42.09
C ASP A 329 10.35 -22.17 -43.59
N ARG A 330 9.81 -23.18 -44.28
CA ARG A 330 10.06 -23.38 -45.71
C ARG A 330 9.25 -22.45 -46.64
N ILE A 331 8.22 -21.79 -46.11
CA ILE A 331 7.24 -20.99 -46.88
C ILE A 331 7.46 -19.48 -46.66
N LEU A 332 7.98 -19.10 -45.49
CA LEU A 332 8.23 -17.69 -45.16
C LEU A 332 9.43 -17.11 -45.91
N THR A 333 9.23 -15.97 -46.56
CA THR A 333 10.32 -15.20 -47.19
C THR A 333 11.31 -14.66 -46.14
N PRO A 334 12.59 -14.46 -46.47
CA PRO A 334 13.62 -14.02 -45.50
C PRO A 334 13.21 -12.77 -44.69
N ARG A 335 12.68 -11.75 -45.37
CA ARG A 335 12.17 -10.52 -44.74
C ARG A 335 11.01 -10.74 -43.77
N ARG A 336 10.13 -11.72 -44.04
CA ARG A 336 9.07 -12.09 -43.09
C ARG A 336 9.66 -12.82 -41.89
N LYS A 337 10.61 -13.73 -42.07
CA LYS A 337 11.31 -14.41 -40.96
C LYS A 337 11.97 -13.41 -40.02
N GLU A 338 12.70 -12.43 -40.57
CA GLU A 338 13.30 -11.32 -39.83
C GLU A 338 12.27 -10.55 -39.00
N THR A 339 11.13 -10.17 -39.59
CA THR A 339 10.05 -9.47 -38.87
C THR A 339 9.46 -10.30 -37.72
N TYR A 340 9.30 -11.62 -37.91
CA TYR A 340 8.85 -12.52 -36.84
C TYR A 340 9.90 -12.73 -35.74
N GLN A 341 11.19 -12.76 -36.11
CA GLN A 341 12.30 -12.85 -35.15
C GLN A 341 12.41 -11.57 -34.32
N ASP A 342 12.26 -10.39 -34.91
CA ASP A 342 12.21 -9.11 -34.19
C ASP A 342 11.03 -9.06 -33.21
N ALA A 343 9.86 -9.54 -33.62
CA ALA A 343 8.69 -9.62 -32.74
C ALA A 343 8.89 -10.63 -31.59
N LEU A 344 9.55 -11.78 -31.83
CA LEU A 344 9.97 -12.70 -30.76
C LEU A 344 10.98 -12.05 -29.81
N ASN A 345 11.95 -11.30 -30.33
CA ASN A 345 12.93 -10.57 -29.51
C ASN A 345 12.22 -9.53 -28.61
N GLN A 346 11.22 -8.82 -29.12
CA GLN A 346 10.39 -7.90 -28.33
C GLN A 346 9.60 -8.63 -27.23
N ILE A 347 9.03 -9.81 -27.51
CA ILE A 347 8.37 -10.64 -26.50
C ILE A 347 9.36 -11.12 -25.44
N ALA A 348 10.56 -11.55 -25.84
CA ALA A 348 11.62 -11.95 -24.90
C ALA A 348 12.03 -10.78 -23.98
N VAL A 349 12.14 -9.55 -24.49
CA VAL A 349 12.35 -8.36 -23.64
C VAL A 349 11.19 -8.17 -22.67
N LYS A 350 9.93 -8.20 -23.13
CA LYS A 350 8.73 -8.06 -22.28
C LYS A 350 8.66 -9.14 -21.19
N LEU A 351 9.08 -10.37 -21.49
CA LEU A 351 9.15 -11.49 -20.54
C LEU A 351 10.20 -11.25 -19.44
N ASN A 352 11.41 -10.80 -19.81
CA ASN A 352 12.46 -10.49 -18.84
C ASN A 352 12.06 -9.30 -17.94
N VAL A 353 11.39 -8.28 -18.50
CA VAL A 353 10.85 -7.16 -17.73
C VAL A 353 9.79 -7.65 -16.74
N ALA A 354 8.78 -8.40 -17.19
CA ALA A 354 7.73 -8.93 -16.31
C ALA A 354 8.29 -9.83 -15.20
N GLN A 355 9.27 -10.69 -15.51
CA GLN A 355 9.97 -11.49 -14.50
C GLN A 355 10.74 -10.62 -13.50
N GLY A 356 11.45 -9.59 -13.97
CA GLY A 356 12.17 -8.65 -13.10
C GLY A 356 11.25 -7.87 -12.15
N HIS A 357 10.01 -7.56 -12.56
CA HIS A 357 9.01 -6.99 -11.66
C HIS A 357 8.55 -8.00 -10.59
N ILE A 358 8.26 -9.25 -10.96
CA ILE A 358 7.91 -10.32 -9.99
C ILE A 358 9.07 -10.53 -8.99
N ASP A 359 10.30 -10.63 -9.49
CA ASP A 359 11.49 -10.83 -8.66
C ASP A 359 11.72 -9.64 -7.70
N SER A 360 11.46 -8.41 -8.16
CA SER A 360 11.51 -7.21 -7.31
C SER A 360 10.44 -7.23 -6.22
N VAL A 361 9.20 -7.60 -6.58
CA VAL A 361 8.07 -7.67 -5.64
C VAL A 361 8.29 -8.75 -4.58
N LYS A 362 8.88 -9.89 -4.94
CA LYS A 362 9.23 -10.98 -4.01
C LYS A 362 10.46 -10.71 -3.13
N SER A 363 11.23 -9.68 -3.45
CA SER A 363 12.44 -9.32 -2.69
C SER A 363 12.18 -8.37 -1.50
N MET A 364 10.95 -7.88 -1.36
CA MET A 364 10.51 -7.00 -0.28
C MET A 364 9.41 -7.65 0.55
N ASP A 365 9.24 -7.19 1.80
CA ASP A 365 8.10 -7.56 2.62
C ASP A 365 6.80 -6.98 2.04
N SER A 366 5.70 -7.72 2.18
CA SER A 366 4.38 -7.26 1.71
C SER A 366 3.89 -6.08 2.55
N TYR A 367 3.62 -4.96 1.89
CA TYR A 367 3.08 -3.75 2.53
C TYR A 367 1.54 -3.74 2.55
N THR A 368 0.90 -4.81 2.10
CA THR A 368 -0.56 -4.90 1.89
C THR A 368 -1.37 -4.68 3.15
N THR A 369 -0.96 -5.25 4.28
CA THR A 369 -1.62 -5.07 5.57
C THR A 369 -1.58 -3.61 5.99
N THR A 370 -0.42 -2.96 5.87
CA THR A 370 -0.23 -1.52 6.16
C THR A 370 -1.09 -0.64 5.24
N LEU A 371 -1.13 -0.95 3.94
CA LEU A 371 -1.96 -0.22 2.98
C LEU A 371 -3.45 -0.35 3.29
N ARG A 372 -3.93 -1.56 3.59
CA ARG A 372 -5.33 -1.82 3.98
C ARG A 372 -5.68 -1.10 5.28
N TRP A 373 -4.78 -1.10 6.27
CA TRP A 373 -4.93 -0.32 7.50
C TRP A 373 -5.07 1.19 7.21
N ARG A 374 -4.21 1.78 6.38
CA ARG A 374 -4.30 3.20 6.01
C ARG A 374 -5.56 3.52 5.20
N LYS A 375 -6.01 2.63 4.30
CA LYS A 375 -7.31 2.75 3.63
C LYS A 375 -8.47 2.80 4.64
N ALA A 376 -8.48 1.88 5.60
CA ALA A 376 -9.51 1.80 6.65
C ALA A 376 -9.51 3.03 7.59
N GLU A 377 -8.34 3.50 8.02
CA GLU A 377 -8.22 4.75 8.77
C GLU A 377 -8.76 5.94 7.97
N ASN A 378 -8.38 6.06 6.69
CA ASN A 378 -8.74 7.22 5.88
C ASN A 378 -10.25 7.28 5.59
N PHE A 379 -10.94 6.13 5.48
CA PHE A 379 -12.41 6.10 5.48
C PHE A 379 -13.00 6.70 6.76
N LYS A 380 -12.40 6.41 7.91
CA LYS A 380 -12.78 7.00 9.20
C LYS A 380 -12.50 8.51 9.24
N ASP A 381 -11.41 8.96 8.63
CA ASP A 381 -11.04 10.38 8.54
C ASP A 381 -11.98 11.22 7.65
N VAL A 382 -12.67 10.60 6.68
CA VAL A 382 -13.75 11.20 5.86
C VAL A 382 -15.17 10.82 6.33
N ASP A 383 -15.32 10.38 7.58
CA ASP A 383 -16.60 9.96 8.19
C ASP A 383 -17.38 8.83 7.48
N ARG A 384 -16.73 8.10 6.57
CA ARG A 384 -17.23 6.86 5.93
C ARG A 384 -17.09 5.67 6.88
N ASN A 385 -17.78 5.77 8.01
CA ASN A 385 -17.66 4.88 9.15
C ASN A 385 -18.08 3.43 8.83
N TRP A 386 -19.01 3.21 7.88
CA TRP A 386 -19.45 1.87 7.47
C TRP A 386 -18.36 1.14 6.67
N GLU A 387 -17.73 1.83 5.73
CA GLU A 387 -16.61 1.32 4.94
C GLU A 387 -15.36 1.14 5.79
N ALA A 388 -15.11 2.05 6.74
CA ALA A 388 -14.05 1.88 7.75
C ALA A 388 -14.26 0.58 8.56
N PHE A 389 -15.47 0.35 9.07
CA PHE A 389 -15.82 -0.89 9.78
C PHE A 389 -15.51 -2.14 8.95
N TRP A 390 -16.04 -2.24 7.73
CA TRP A 390 -15.79 -3.43 6.89
C TRP A 390 -14.32 -3.59 6.51
N ALA A 391 -13.61 -2.50 6.24
CA ALA A 391 -12.18 -2.55 5.94
C ALA A 391 -11.35 -3.08 7.12
N PHE A 392 -11.63 -2.64 8.36
CA PHE A 392 -10.97 -3.20 9.55
C PHE A 392 -11.41 -4.65 9.85
N TYR A 393 -12.69 -4.98 9.67
CA TYR A 393 -13.20 -6.34 9.88
C TYR A 393 -12.50 -7.36 8.97
N TRP A 394 -12.42 -7.07 7.66
CA TRP A 394 -11.73 -7.96 6.72
C TRP A 394 -10.22 -7.97 6.94
N LEU A 395 -9.61 -6.84 7.34
CA LEU A 395 -8.19 -6.81 7.72
C LEU A 395 -7.89 -7.75 8.90
N TYR A 396 -8.77 -7.81 9.90
CA TYR A 396 -8.65 -8.75 11.02
C TYR A 396 -8.82 -10.21 10.56
N LYS A 397 -9.89 -10.53 9.81
CA LYS A 397 -10.19 -11.91 9.40
C LYS A 397 -9.18 -12.45 8.35
N ASP A 398 -8.62 -11.62 7.49
CA ASP A 398 -7.61 -12.00 6.48
C ASP A 398 -6.20 -12.14 7.07
N ALA A 399 -5.86 -11.43 8.15
CA ALA A 399 -4.52 -11.38 8.73
C ALA A 399 -4.47 -11.76 10.24
N PRO A 400 -5.02 -12.93 10.66
CA PRO A 400 -5.16 -13.30 12.07
C PRO A 400 -3.82 -13.57 12.80
N ASN A 401 -2.73 -13.79 12.06
CA ASN A 401 -1.40 -14.07 12.60
C ASN A 401 -0.46 -12.85 12.56
N HIS A 402 -0.96 -11.67 12.15
CA HIS A 402 -0.14 -10.47 12.05
C HIS A 402 0.22 -9.91 13.43
N GLU A 403 1.42 -9.35 13.60
CA GLU A 403 1.87 -8.73 14.87
C GLU A 403 0.88 -7.71 15.45
N MET A 404 0.24 -6.93 14.57
CA MET A 404 -0.73 -5.90 14.91
C MET A 404 -2.18 -6.40 14.99
N VAL A 405 -2.44 -7.72 14.97
CA VAL A 405 -3.81 -8.30 14.95
C VAL A 405 -4.70 -7.78 16.09
N GLU A 406 -4.12 -7.56 17.29
CA GLU A 406 -4.86 -7.01 18.44
C GLU A 406 -5.38 -5.59 18.18
N ASN A 407 -4.64 -4.78 17.41
CA ASN A 407 -5.10 -3.46 16.99
C ASN A 407 -6.15 -3.57 15.87
N PHE A 408 -6.08 -4.59 15.01
CA PHE A 408 -7.03 -4.80 13.90
C PHE A 408 -8.43 -5.16 14.44
N ILE A 409 -8.51 -6.13 15.35
CA ILE A 409 -9.78 -6.50 15.99
C ILE A 409 -10.36 -5.35 16.82
N PHE A 410 -9.53 -4.57 17.53
CA PHE A 410 -9.98 -3.39 18.28
C PHE A 410 -10.50 -2.28 17.37
N ALA A 411 -9.83 -2.00 16.24
CA ALA A 411 -10.29 -1.03 15.25
C ALA A 411 -11.61 -1.48 14.58
N ALA A 412 -11.75 -2.77 14.29
CA ALA A 412 -13.00 -3.35 13.78
C ALA A 412 -14.13 -3.24 14.81
N PHE A 413 -13.87 -3.59 16.07
CA PHE A 413 -14.84 -3.54 17.18
C PHE A 413 -15.32 -2.11 17.47
N THR A 414 -14.41 -1.16 17.60
CA THR A 414 -14.75 0.25 17.84
C THR A 414 -15.50 0.87 16.66
N SER A 415 -15.16 0.49 15.42
CA SER A 415 -15.89 0.92 14.23
C SER A 415 -17.28 0.28 14.15
N ALA A 416 -17.42 -1.01 14.47
CA ALA A 416 -18.72 -1.70 14.55
C ALA A 416 -19.66 -1.03 15.56
N ASN A 417 -19.13 -0.64 16.72
CA ASN A 417 -19.88 0.09 17.75
C ASN A 417 -20.29 1.50 17.28
N LYS A 418 -19.38 2.23 16.61
CA LYS A 418 -19.66 3.56 16.03
C LYS A 418 -20.80 3.52 15.00
N VAL A 419 -20.92 2.44 14.23
CA VAL A 419 -22.02 2.23 13.26
C VAL A 419 -23.22 1.44 13.81
N LYS A 420 -23.25 1.14 15.12
CA LYS A 420 -24.32 0.40 15.81
C LYS A 420 -24.61 -1.00 15.24
N ALA A 421 -23.58 -1.69 14.72
CA ALA A 421 -23.69 -3.06 14.21
C ALA A 421 -23.64 -4.09 15.37
N SER A 422 -24.66 -4.11 16.23
CA SER A 422 -24.67 -4.85 17.52
C SER A 422 -24.17 -6.29 17.44
N THR A 423 -24.66 -7.09 16.48
CA THR A 423 -24.22 -8.49 16.28
C THR A 423 -22.70 -8.60 16.04
N ARG A 424 -22.11 -7.65 15.30
CA ARG A 424 -20.67 -7.61 15.01
C ARG A 424 -19.85 -7.07 16.17
N VAL A 425 -20.40 -6.18 16.98
CA VAL A 425 -19.79 -5.77 18.26
C VAL A 425 -19.70 -6.97 19.20
N ILE A 426 -20.79 -7.73 19.32
CA ILE A 426 -20.85 -8.95 20.13
C ILE A 426 -19.84 -10.00 19.61
N GLU A 427 -19.83 -10.30 18.31
CA GLU A 427 -18.88 -11.23 17.69
C GLU A 427 -17.42 -10.84 18.00
N LEU A 428 -17.01 -9.62 17.61
CA LEU A 428 -15.62 -9.17 17.72
C LEU A 428 -15.18 -9.01 19.19
N GLY A 429 -16.08 -8.59 20.08
CA GLY A 429 -15.80 -8.53 21.51
C GLY A 429 -15.63 -9.92 22.12
N THR A 430 -16.44 -10.90 21.70
CA THR A 430 -16.35 -12.28 22.17
C THR A 430 -15.07 -12.96 21.68
N ASP A 431 -14.74 -12.80 20.39
CA ASP A 431 -13.45 -13.20 19.80
C ASP A 431 -12.28 -12.64 20.64
N TYR A 432 -12.33 -11.34 20.98
CA TYR A 432 -11.28 -10.68 21.74
C TYR A 432 -11.12 -11.24 23.16
N ILE A 433 -12.21 -11.28 23.92
CA ILE A 433 -12.18 -11.66 25.34
C ILE A 433 -11.76 -13.12 25.51
N SER A 434 -12.14 -14.00 24.57
CA SER A 434 -11.76 -15.42 24.52
C SER A 434 -10.24 -15.62 24.39
N ASN A 435 -9.54 -14.73 23.68
CA ASN A 435 -8.09 -14.79 23.56
C ASN A 435 -7.39 -14.15 24.78
N LYS A 436 -7.00 -15.00 25.74
CA LYS A 436 -6.32 -14.59 26.98
C LYS A 436 -4.97 -13.87 26.78
N LYS A 437 -4.38 -13.91 25.58
CA LYS A 437 -3.13 -13.18 25.28
C LYS A 437 -3.36 -11.69 25.03
N TRP A 438 -4.55 -11.31 24.56
CA TRP A 438 -4.90 -9.92 24.30
C TRP A 438 -5.38 -9.23 25.58
N THR A 439 -4.71 -8.13 25.89
CA THR A 439 -4.85 -7.39 27.16
C THR A 439 -4.90 -5.88 26.97
N LYS A 440 -4.35 -5.35 25.87
CA LYS A 440 -4.13 -3.91 25.65
C LYS A 440 -5.41 -3.08 25.64
N TYR A 441 -6.50 -3.66 25.12
CA TYR A 441 -7.82 -3.03 24.99
C TYR A 441 -8.90 -3.77 25.79
N ARG A 442 -8.50 -4.69 26.69
CA ARG A 442 -9.42 -5.58 27.38
C ARG A 442 -10.44 -4.82 28.22
N SER A 443 -10.06 -3.70 28.84
CA SER A 443 -10.99 -2.87 29.61
C SER A 443 -12.04 -2.17 28.75
N ASP A 444 -11.62 -1.55 27.64
CA ASP A 444 -12.50 -0.86 26.69
C ASP A 444 -13.51 -1.82 26.07
N ILE A 445 -13.02 -2.95 25.57
CA ILE A 445 -13.83 -4.00 24.95
C ILE A 445 -14.80 -4.60 25.97
N THR A 446 -14.35 -4.86 27.21
CA THR A 446 -15.23 -5.39 28.26
C THR A 446 -16.39 -4.45 28.58
N SER A 447 -16.12 -3.15 28.73
CA SER A 447 -17.16 -2.14 29.03
C SER A 447 -18.21 -2.01 27.92
N ILE A 448 -17.77 -2.00 26.66
CA ILE A 448 -18.67 -1.89 25.49
C ILE A 448 -19.42 -3.20 25.26
N LEU A 449 -18.74 -4.37 25.33
CA LEU A 449 -19.37 -5.68 25.13
C LEU A 449 -20.40 -6.01 26.22
N ALA A 450 -20.12 -5.67 27.48
CA ALA A 450 -21.08 -5.81 28.57
C ALA A 450 -22.36 -5.02 28.28
N LYS A 451 -22.23 -3.77 27.83
CA LYS A 451 -23.37 -2.98 27.39
C LYS A 451 -24.10 -3.62 26.19
N SER A 452 -23.38 -4.11 25.19
CA SER A 452 -24.01 -4.76 24.02
C SER A 452 -24.78 -6.03 24.38
N TYR A 453 -24.27 -6.86 25.30
CA TYR A 453 -25.03 -8.01 25.82
C TYR A 453 -26.29 -7.57 26.58
N LEU A 454 -26.19 -6.53 27.40
CA LEU A 454 -27.33 -6.00 28.15
C LEU A 454 -28.41 -5.40 27.24
N ASP A 455 -28.01 -4.62 26.23
CA ASP A 455 -28.92 -4.02 25.26
C ASP A 455 -29.61 -5.10 24.40
N GLU A 456 -28.91 -6.18 24.04
CA GLU A 456 -29.49 -7.32 23.29
C GLU A 456 -30.43 -8.17 24.13
N ALA A 457 -30.08 -8.47 25.39
CA ALA A 457 -30.96 -9.18 26.33
C ALA A 457 -32.32 -8.46 26.49
N ARG A 458 -32.27 -7.14 26.70
CA ARG A 458 -33.45 -6.26 26.78
C ARG A 458 -34.24 -6.21 25.49
N ARG A 459 -33.58 -6.28 24.32
CA ARG A 459 -34.23 -6.34 23.00
C ARG A 459 -35.07 -7.61 22.87
N LEU A 460 -34.49 -8.77 23.16
CA LEU A 460 -35.13 -10.09 23.11
C LEU A 460 -36.28 -10.21 24.14
N GLU A 461 -36.07 -9.72 25.35
CA GLU A 461 -37.09 -9.69 26.42
C GLU A 461 -38.31 -8.86 26.01
N LYS A 462 -38.09 -7.67 25.44
CA LYS A 462 -39.14 -6.82 24.89
C LYS A 462 -39.85 -7.46 23.69
N GLU A 463 -39.10 -8.11 22.78
CA GLU A 463 -39.67 -8.81 21.64
C GLU A 463 -40.60 -9.94 22.09
N SER A 464 -40.16 -10.77 23.04
CA SER A 464 -40.94 -11.89 23.63
C SER A 464 -42.25 -11.47 24.30
N THR A 465 -42.36 -10.20 24.72
CA THR A 465 -43.53 -9.65 25.42
C THR A 465 -44.42 -8.78 24.53
N SER A 466 -43.89 -8.18 23.47
CA SER A 466 -44.60 -7.21 22.64
C SER A 466 -45.44 -7.80 21.49
N ASP A 467 -45.03 -8.93 20.91
CA ASP A 467 -45.77 -9.52 19.79
C ASP A 467 -46.90 -10.43 20.27
N ALA A 468 -48.15 -10.00 20.11
CA ALA A 468 -49.33 -10.80 20.44
C ALA A 468 -49.55 -11.99 19.49
N SER A 469 -48.98 -11.97 18.28
CA SER A 469 -49.14 -12.97 17.22
C SER A 469 -48.10 -14.10 17.24
N MET A 470 -46.94 -13.90 17.89
CA MET A 470 -45.94 -14.93 18.11
C MET A 470 -46.48 -16.14 18.89
N SER A 471 -46.03 -17.36 18.53
CA SER A 471 -46.41 -18.58 19.24
C SER A 471 -45.79 -18.66 20.64
N THR A 472 -46.39 -19.44 21.53
CA THR A 472 -45.87 -19.68 22.89
C THR A 472 -44.46 -20.28 22.87
N ALA A 473 -44.14 -21.11 21.87
CA ALA A 473 -42.81 -21.71 21.73
C ALA A 473 -41.76 -20.67 21.37
N ASP A 474 -42.06 -19.78 20.40
CA ASP A 474 -41.13 -18.73 19.97
C ASP A 474 -40.89 -17.71 21.09
N LYS A 475 -41.93 -17.36 21.86
CA LYS A 475 -41.80 -16.49 23.04
C LYS A 475 -40.92 -17.09 24.12
N GLN A 476 -41.01 -18.40 24.33
CA GLN A 476 -40.16 -19.10 25.29
C GLN A 476 -38.70 -19.14 24.81
N ALA A 477 -38.46 -19.39 23.52
CA ALA A 477 -37.12 -19.37 22.94
C ALA A 477 -36.44 -18.00 23.07
N LEU A 478 -37.14 -16.89 22.77
CA LEU A 478 -36.59 -15.54 22.94
C LEU A 478 -36.28 -15.20 24.41
N LYS A 479 -37.05 -15.73 25.37
CA LYS A 479 -36.76 -15.56 26.79
C LYS A 479 -35.51 -16.33 27.20
N GLU A 480 -35.37 -17.58 26.76
CA GLU A 480 -34.18 -18.39 27.03
C GLU A 480 -32.91 -17.76 26.43
N GLU A 481 -33.00 -17.20 25.22
CA GLU A 481 -31.90 -16.46 24.60
C GLU A 481 -31.58 -15.15 25.36
N SER A 482 -32.60 -14.41 25.81
CA SER A 482 -32.44 -13.21 26.64
C SER A 482 -31.71 -13.51 27.96
N GLU A 483 -32.10 -14.58 28.66
CA GLU A 483 -31.42 -15.03 29.88
C GLU A 483 -29.97 -15.47 29.63
N GLU A 484 -29.67 -16.07 28.48
CA GLU A 484 -28.29 -16.38 28.09
C GLU A 484 -27.45 -15.09 27.93
N PHE A 485 -28.01 -14.04 27.33
CA PHE A 485 -27.35 -12.74 27.21
C PHE A 485 -27.19 -12.01 28.55
N TYR A 486 -28.19 -12.06 29.44
CA TYR A 486 -28.05 -11.55 30.82
C TYR A 486 -26.96 -12.30 31.59
N SER A 487 -26.89 -13.62 31.47
CA SER A 487 -25.84 -14.45 32.08
C SER A 487 -24.43 -14.08 31.56
N LYS A 488 -24.28 -13.89 30.24
CA LYS A 488 -23.04 -13.39 29.61
C LYS A 488 -22.66 -12.00 30.13
N PHE A 489 -23.62 -11.09 30.24
CA PHE A 489 -23.44 -9.74 30.79
C PHE A 489 -22.92 -9.77 32.23
N PHE A 490 -23.61 -10.45 33.15
CA PHE A 490 -23.20 -10.51 34.56
C PHE A 490 -21.85 -11.21 34.73
N SER A 491 -21.62 -12.34 34.05
CA SER A 491 -20.33 -13.05 34.07
C SER A 491 -19.17 -12.18 33.58
N LEU A 492 -19.37 -11.38 32.53
CA LEU A 492 -18.36 -10.47 32.01
C LEU A 492 -18.06 -9.33 33.00
N CYS A 493 -19.10 -8.71 33.58
CA CYS A 493 -18.95 -7.68 34.62
C CYS A 493 -18.24 -8.21 35.88
N ASP A 494 -18.56 -9.42 36.33
CA ASP A 494 -17.91 -10.07 37.48
C ASP A 494 -16.42 -10.32 37.24
N ASN A 495 -16.06 -10.74 36.03
CA ASN A 495 -14.66 -10.95 35.65
C ASN A 495 -13.91 -9.61 35.57
N PHE A 496 -14.57 -8.53 35.11
CA PHE A 496 -14.00 -7.18 35.17
C PHE A 496 -13.71 -6.73 36.61
N MET A 497 -14.69 -6.88 37.51
CA MET A 497 -14.55 -6.55 38.95
C MET A 497 -13.41 -7.31 39.63
N LYS A 498 -13.12 -8.55 39.21
CA LYS A 498 -12.02 -9.37 39.76
C LYS A 498 -10.64 -9.00 39.22
N ILE A 499 -10.54 -8.53 37.98
CA ILE A 499 -9.26 -8.34 37.29
C ILE A 499 -8.78 -6.87 37.34
N THR A 500 -9.69 -5.89 37.19
CA THR A 500 -9.38 -4.46 37.19
C THR A 500 -10.42 -3.62 37.96
N PRO A 501 -10.62 -3.86 39.27
CA PRO A 501 -11.60 -3.12 40.09
C PRO A 501 -11.31 -1.61 40.20
N ASP A 502 -10.08 -1.19 40.02
CA ASP A 502 -9.62 0.21 40.08
C ASP A 502 -9.89 1.02 38.79
N HIS A 503 -10.29 0.37 37.70
CA HIS A 503 -10.45 1.02 36.40
C HIS A 503 -11.55 2.09 36.38
N VAL A 504 -11.40 3.12 35.54
CA VAL A 504 -12.39 4.19 35.38
C VAL A 504 -13.79 3.71 34.96
N TYR A 505 -13.89 2.53 34.34
CA TYR A 505 -15.15 1.92 33.93
C TYR A 505 -15.87 1.15 35.05
N THR A 506 -15.22 0.85 36.18
CA THR A 506 -15.82 0.09 37.27
C THR A 506 -17.13 0.72 37.77
N LYS A 507 -17.19 2.05 37.85
CA LYS A 507 -18.41 2.79 38.20
C LYS A 507 -19.55 2.54 37.20
N ASN A 508 -19.25 2.52 35.90
CA ASN A 508 -20.25 2.24 34.86
C ASN A 508 -20.70 0.77 34.90
N ILE A 509 -19.76 -0.17 35.10
CA ILE A 509 -20.05 -1.60 35.25
C ILE A 509 -21.01 -1.85 36.42
N ILE A 510 -20.70 -1.31 37.61
CA ILE A 510 -21.56 -1.42 38.80
C ILE A 510 -22.95 -0.79 38.54
N ASN A 511 -23.00 0.38 37.89
CA ASN A 511 -24.27 1.03 37.55
C ASN A 511 -25.11 0.19 36.58
N MET A 512 -24.51 -0.42 35.56
CA MET A 512 -25.21 -1.34 34.65
C MET A 512 -25.70 -2.59 35.38
N MET A 513 -24.90 -3.20 36.27
CA MET A 513 -25.32 -4.36 37.06
C MET A 513 -26.48 -4.01 38.00
N GLY A 514 -26.30 -2.97 38.84
CA GLY A 514 -27.27 -2.57 39.86
C GLY A 514 -28.61 -2.14 39.28
N SER A 515 -28.59 -1.31 38.21
CA SER A 515 -29.84 -0.94 37.51
C SER A 515 -30.54 -2.11 36.85
N THR A 516 -29.79 -3.12 36.38
CA THR A 516 -30.38 -4.33 35.76
C THR A 516 -31.00 -5.26 36.79
N TYR A 517 -30.34 -5.48 37.93
CA TYR A 517 -30.92 -6.23 39.04
C TYR A 517 -32.21 -5.58 39.56
N LEU A 518 -32.22 -4.26 39.78
CA LEU A 518 -33.42 -3.53 40.21
C LEU A 518 -34.55 -3.61 39.17
N ALA A 519 -34.26 -3.39 37.88
CA ALA A 519 -35.27 -3.42 36.82
C ALA A 519 -35.90 -4.80 36.58
N ARG A 520 -35.27 -5.87 37.08
CA ARG A 520 -35.74 -7.26 37.01
C ARG A 520 -36.15 -7.82 38.37
N GLU A 521 -36.25 -6.98 39.40
CA GLU A 521 -36.63 -7.34 40.78
C GLU A 521 -35.75 -8.46 41.40
N GLN A 522 -34.53 -8.62 40.90
CA GLN A 522 -33.55 -9.63 41.36
C GLN A 522 -32.79 -9.15 42.61
N TYR A 523 -33.54 -8.78 43.65
CA TYR A 523 -33.00 -8.20 44.88
C TYR A 523 -32.07 -9.16 45.63
N ASP A 524 -32.41 -10.45 45.71
CA ASP A 524 -31.62 -11.46 46.41
C ASP A 524 -30.21 -11.62 45.78
N ASP A 525 -30.13 -11.60 44.44
CA ASP A 525 -28.87 -11.62 43.72
C ASP A 525 -28.06 -10.34 43.96
N LEU A 526 -28.70 -9.17 43.94
CA LEU A 526 -28.05 -7.87 44.23
C LEU A 526 -27.47 -7.84 45.65
N PHE A 527 -28.27 -8.24 46.64
CA PHE A 527 -27.86 -8.31 48.05
C PHE A 527 -26.67 -9.25 48.25
N LEU A 528 -26.70 -10.43 47.64
CA LEU A 528 -25.60 -11.39 47.65
C LEU A 528 -24.35 -10.84 46.95
N LYS A 529 -24.53 -10.15 45.82
CA LYS A 529 -23.43 -9.71 44.94
C LYS A 529 -22.71 -8.47 45.42
N PHE A 530 -23.44 -7.48 45.93
CA PHE A 530 -22.86 -6.21 46.36
C PHE A 530 -22.53 -6.23 47.86
N ALA A 531 -23.44 -6.71 48.71
CA ALA A 531 -23.28 -6.69 50.17
C ALA A 531 -22.92 -8.05 50.81
N GLY A 532 -22.92 -9.14 50.05
CA GLY A 532 -22.65 -10.48 50.58
C GLY A 532 -23.79 -11.03 51.44
N ILE A 533 -24.99 -10.46 51.34
CA ILE A 533 -26.13 -10.83 52.18
C ILE A 533 -26.84 -12.04 51.56
N LYS A 534 -27.08 -13.05 52.38
CA LYS A 534 -27.92 -14.21 52.04
C LYS A 534 -28.86 -14.51 53.19
N ASP A 535 -30.13 -14.75 52.90
CA ASP A 535 -31.15 -15.09 53.90
C ASP A 535 -31.20 -14.07 55.06
N GLY A 536 -31.06 -12.78 54.73
CA GLY A 536 -31.00 -11.65 55.69
C GLY A 536 -29.68 -11.52 56.49
N LYS A 537 -28.67 -12.37 56.26
CA LYS A 537 -27.41 -12.39 57.01
C LYS A 537 -26.22 -12.01 56.13
N VAL A 538 -25.39 -11.09 56.61
CA VAL A 538 -24.12 -10.72 55.95
C VAL A 538 -23.14 -11.90 56.02
N ASN A 539 -22.60 -12.31 54.88
CA ASN A 539 -21.44 -13.20 54.80
C ASN A 539 -20.18 -12.37 54.43
N PRO A 540 -19.25 -12.13 55.37
CA PRO A 540 -18.05 -11.33 55.13
C PRO A 540 -17.08 -11.88 54.07
N SER A 541 -17.28 -13.12 53.60
CA SER A 541 -16.49 -13.75 52.54
C SER A 541 -17.08 -13.55 51.13
N LEU A 542 -18.24 -12.87 51.02
CA LEU A 542 -18.96 -12.63 49.77
C LEU A 542 -19.29 -11.13 49.64
N GLY A 543 -19.55 -10.67 48.42
CA GLY A 543 -19.98 -9.30 48.14
C GLY A 543 -18.84 -8.30 47.91
N TYR A 544 -19.00 -7.42 46.91
CA TYR A 544 -18.00 -6.41 46.57
C TYR A 544 -17.68 -5.41 47.70
N LEU A 545 -18.63 -5.13 48.59
CA LEU A 545 -18.44 -4.29 49.77
C LEU A 545 -17.61 -4.95 50.88
N ASN A 546 -17.46 -6.28 50.88
CA ASN A 546 -16.67 -7.02 51.87
C ASN A 546 -15.29 -7.48 51.32
N ASP A 547 -15.11 -7.48 49.99
CA ASP A 547 -13.86 -7.87 49.35
C ASP A 547 -12.74 -6.86 49.69
N LYS A 548 -11.70 -7.35 50.38
CA LYS A 548 -10.55 -6.55 50.86
C LYS A 548 -9.69 -5.97 49.74
N ASN A 549 -9.73 -6.54 48.53
CA ASN A 549 -9.04 -5.98 47.37
C ASN A 549 -9.88 -4.84 46.79
N CYS A 550 -11.18 -5.07 46.55
CA CYS A 550 -12.10 -4.03 46.11
C CYS A 550 -12.11 -2.83 47.06
N LEU A 551 -12.21 -3.06 48.38
CA LEU A 551 -12.18 -2.01 49.41
C LEU A 551 -10.96 -1.10 49.39
N LYS A 552 -9.82 -1.57 48.87
CA LYS A 552 -8.57 -0.79 48.80
C LYS A 552 -8.43 0.04 47.53
N VAL A 553 -9.01 -0.41 46.42
CA VAL A 553 -8.68 0.12 45.08
C VAL A 553 -9.87 0.50 44.22
N CYS A 554 -11.09 0.03 44.53
CA CYS A 554 -12.29 0.32 43.75
C CYS A 554 -12.86 1.71 44.10
N PRO A 555 -12.78 2.71 43.21
CA PRO A 555 -13.32 4.06 43.48
C PRO A 555 -14.86 4.11 43.47
N ALA A 556 -15.52 2.99 43.15
CA ALA A 556 -16.94 2.92 42.83
C ALA A 556 -17.79 2.18 43.87
N LEU A 557 -17.24 1.80 45.03
CA LEU A 557 -18.00 1.08 46.07
C LEU A 557 -19.18 1.89 46.64
N GLY A 558 -19.14 3.22 46.57
CA GLY A 558 -20.31 4.07 46.85
C GLY A 558 -21.51 3.75 45.94
N ALA A 559 -21.29 3.36 44.68
CA ALA A 559 -22.37 2.91 43.80
C ALA A 559 -22.94 1.56 44.28
N CYS A 560 -22.10 0.60 44.69
CA CYS A 560 -22.58 -0.66 45.30
C CYS A 560 -23.45 -0.38 46.54
N SER A 561 -23.00 0.49 47.45
CA SER A 561 -23.79 0.88 48.63
C SER A 561 -25.10 1.55 48.24
N TYR A 562 -25.09 2.48 47.28
CA TYR A 562 -26.31 3.13 46.76
C TYR A 562 -27.35 2.09 46.28
N TYR A 563 -26.95 1.14 45.44
CA TYR A 563 -27.87 0.12 44.91
C TYR A 563 -28.38 -0.84 45.99
N VAL A 564 -27.57 -1.19 46.99
CA VAL A 564 -28.01 -2.01 48.13
C VAL A 564 -29.02 -1.25 49.00
N GLY A 565 -28.74 0.03 49.31
CA GLY A 565 -29.69 0.88 50.03
C GLY A 565 -31.01 1.05 49.29
N PHE A 566 -30.97 1.23 47.96
CA PHE A 566 -32.16 1.33 47.14
C PHE A 566 -32.94 0.01 47.08
N ALA A 567 -32.26 -1.13 46.90
CA ALA A 567 -32.89 -2.45 46.92
C ALA A 567 -33.62 -2.73 48.24
N PHE A 568 -33.08 -2.31 49.39
CA PHE A 568 -33.78 -2.41 50.67
C PHE A 568 -35.06 -1.56 50.78
N ILE A 569 -35.20 -0.51 49.97
CA ILE A 569 -36.43 0.32 49.92
C ILE A 569 -37.42 -0.22 48.87
N SER A 570 -36.93 -0.83 47.78
CA SER A 570 -37.76 -1.34 46.68
C SER A 570 -38.25 -2.78 46.87
N ASP A 571 -37.64 -3.56 47.75
CA ASP A 571 -38.06 -4.93 48.03
C ASP A 571 -39.17 -4.97 49.09
N ASP A 572 -40.43 -5.02 48.65
CA ASP A 572 -41.63 -5.13 49.49
C ASP A 572 -41.60 -6.33 50.47
N ARG A 573 -40.70 -7.30 50.27
CA ARG A 573 -40.50 -8.46 51.16
C ARG A 573 -39.70 -8.10 52.42
N VAL A 574 -39.05 -6.93 52.48
CA VAL A 574 -38.18 -6.52 53.59
C VAL A 574 -38.93 -5.63 54.59
N GLU A 575 -39.24 -6.18 55.77
CA GLU A 575 -39.72 -5.39 56.90
C GLU A 575 -38.68 -4.34 57.31
N ASN A 576 -39.14 -3.10 57.54
CA ASN A 576 -38.30 -1.95 57.92
C ASN A 576 -37.17 -1.60 56.92
N GLY A 577 -37.42 -1.76 55.62
CA GLY A 577 -36.47 -1.44 54.53
C GLY A 577 -35.67 -0.13 54.69
N PHE A 578 -36.32 0.97 55.09
CA PHE A 578 -35.64 2.25 55.37
C PHE A 578 -34.55 2.15 56.46
N ALA A 579 -34.78 1.39 57.53
CA ALA A 579 -33.80 1.20 58.60
C ALA A 579 -32.61 0.35 58.13
N MET A 580 -32.87 -0.66 57.28
CA MET A 580 -31.86 -1.51 56.67
C MET A 580 -31.02 -0.77 55.61
N ALA A 581 -31.64 0.17 54.88
CA ALA A 581 -31.00 0.97 53.85
C ALA A 581 -30.06 2.06 54.40
N LYS A 582 -30.42 2.64 55.56
CA LYS A 582 -29.71 3.77 56.20
C LYS A 582 -28.16 3.65 56.21
N PRO A 583 -27.53 2.58 56.73
CA PRO A 583 -26.06 2.49 56.80
C PRO A 583 -25.39 2.52 55.42
N TYR A 584 -26.08 2.04 54.37
CA TYR A 584 -25.55 2.06 53.00
C TYR A 584 -25.59 3.46 52.39
N PHE A 585 -26.65 4.24 52.64
CA PHE A 585 -26.69 5.64 52.20
C PHE A 585 -25.73 6.53 53.02
N GLU A 586 -25.60 6.30 54.33
CA GLU A 586 -24.60 7.00 55.16
C GLU A 586 -23.18 6.78 54.64
N ALA A 587 -22.85 5.57 54.16
CA ALA A 587 -21.56 5.29 53.51
C ALA A 587 -21.37 6.09 52.21
N VAL A 588 -22.43 6.33 51.41
CA VAL A 588 -22.34 7.15 50.20
C VAL A 588 -22.14 8.63 50.54
N VAL A 589 -22.95 9.17 51.46
CA VAL A 589 -22.86 10.58 51.86
C VAL A 589 -21.51 10.87 52.55
N GLY A 590 -21.07 10.01 53.47
CA GLY A 590 -19.79 10.15 54.16
C GLY A 590 -18.56 10.06 53.24
N VAL A 591 -18.66 9.31 52.13
CA VAL A 591 -17.62 9.28 51.08
C VAL A 591 -17.64 10.56 50.23
N SER A 592 -18.82 11.10 49.89
CA SER A 592 -18.92 12.38 49.17
C SER A 592 -18.41 13.57 50.00
N VAL A 593 -18.73 13.62 51.30
CA VAL A 593 -18.29 14.72 52.20
C VAL A 593 -16.77 14.78 52.34
N ARG A 594 -16.06 13.64 52.32
CA ARG A 594 -14.58 13.61 52.35
C ARG A 594 -13.90 14.23 51.12
N ASN A 595 -14.62 14.38 50.01
CA ASN A 595 -14.09 15.00 48.78
C ASN A 595 -14.52 16.47 48.63
N MET A 596 -15.19 17.06 49.62
CA MET A 596 -15.46 18.49 49.68
C MET A 596 -14.54 19.13 50.72
N THR A 597 -13.54 19.89 50.27
CA THR A 597 -12.90 20.90 51.13
C THR A 597 -13.92 21.98 51.42
N VAL A 598 -14.59 21.87 52.56
CA VAL A 598 -15.33 22.99 53.14
C VAL A 598 -14.30 24.09 53.42
N GLN A 599 -14.46 25.25 52.78
CA GLN A 599 -13.79 26.45 53.27
C GLN A 599 -14.46 26.80 54.60
N GLU A 600 -13.69 26.78 55.68
CA GLU A 600 -14.18 27.19 57.00
C GLU A 600 -14.48 28.69 56.94
N GLU A 601 -15.76 29.06 56.98
CA GLU A 601 -16.16 30.44 57.26
C GLU A 601 -15.89 30.71 58.74
N GLU A 602 -14.93 31.60 59.03
CA GLU A 602 -14.67 32.09 60.38
C GLU A 602 -15.91 32.83 60.92
N SER A 603 -16.29 32.51 62.15
CA SER A 603 -17.51 33.02 62.76
C SER A 603 -17.30 34.35 63.52
N ALA A 604 -18.24 35.27 63.28
CA ALA A 604 -18.78 36.26 64.22
C ALA A 604 -18.01 37.57 64.51
N GLU A 605 -18.71 38.69 64.36
CA GLU A 605 -18.95 39.63 65.47
C GLU A 605 -20.35 40.31 65.31
N GLU A 606 -20.88 40.90 66.39
CA GLU A 606 -22.31 41.15 66.62
C GLU A 606 -22.84 42.54 66.18
N GLY A 607 -24.16 42.68 65.96
CA GLY A 607 -24.85 43.97 65.80
C GLY A 607 -26.33 43.89 65.36
N GLU A 608 -27.28 44.11 66.27
CA GLU A 608 -28.75 44.16 66.08
C GLU A 608 -29.25 45.49 65.43
N PRO A 609 -30.58 45.72 65.20
CA PRO A 609 -31.57 44.98 64.39
C PRO A 609 -32.42 45.93 63.48
N GLU A 610 -33.61 45.47 63.03
CA GLU A 610 -34.71 46.21 62.33
C GLU A 610 -34.47 46.62 60.84
N THR A 611 -35.40 46.52 59.87
CA THR A 611 -36.84 46.14 59.82
C THR A 611 -37.22 45.51 58.44
N GLN A 612 -38.35 44.80 58.35
CA GLN A 612 -38.99 44.26 57.12
C GLN A 612 -39.89 45.31 56.40
N PRO A 613 -40.61 45.03 55.28
CA PRO A 613 -40.40 44.12 54.11
C PRO A 613 -40.62 44.83 52.73
N THR A 614 -40.45 44.15 51.59
CA THR A 614 -41.43 44.06 50.44
C THR A 614 -40.87 43.32 49.20
N ASN A 615 -41.73 42.55 48.52
CA ASN A 615 -41.57 41.99 47.15
C ASN A 615 -42.55 42.75 46.19
N PRO A 616 -42.61 42.43 44.88
CA PRO A 616 -41.61 42.56 43.81
C PRO A 616 -42.14 43.56 42.72
N PRO A 617 -41.59 43.66 41.48
CA PRO A 617 -42.05 42.76 40.41
C PRO A 617 -41.02 42.42 39.31
N GLU A 618 -41.37 41.42 38.50
CA GLU A 618 -40.76 41.02 37.23
C GLU A 618 -41.29 41.89 36.06
N PRO A 619 -40.52 42.09 34.97
CA PRO A 619 -41.13 41.90 33.65
C PRO A 619 -40.19 41.32 32.56
N GLU A 620 -40.67 40.24 31.94
CA GLU A 620 -40.79 39.87 30.50
C GLU A 620 -39.84 40.40 29.37
N PRO A 621 -39.78 39.68 28.21
CA PRO A 621 -38.55 39.56 27.40
C PRO A 621 -38.49 40.46 26.15
N ALA A 622 -37.30 40.50 25.53
CA ALA A 622 -37.03 41.26 24.30
C ALA A 622 -37.35 40.47 23.01
N GLU A 623 -37.96 41.16 22.04
CA GLU A 623 -38.16 40.69 20.65
C GLU A 623 -36.90 40.89 19.77
N PRO A 624 -36.75 40.13 18.66
CA PRO A 624 -35.58 40.20 17.78
C PRO A 624 -35.76 41.12 16.56
N PRO A 625 -34.69 41.74 16.02
CA PRO A 625 -34.73 42.45 14.75
C PRO A 625 -34.31 41.57 13.55
N GLU A 626 -35.28 41.37 12.66
CA GLU A 626 -35.27 41.52 11.19
C GLU A 626 -34.15 40.96 10.29
N GLU A 627 -34.60 40.47 9.13
CA GLU A 627 -33.82 40.02 7.97
C GLU A 627 -33.33 41.23 7.14
N GLU A 628 -32.10 41.19 6.62
CA GLU A 628 -31.70 41.94 5.42
C GLU A 628 -31.17 40.99 4.34
N ASN A 629 -31.56 41.26 3.09
CA ASN A 629 -31.19 40.48 1.91
C ASN A 629 -29.92 41.05 1.26
N GLU A 630 -28.98 40.19 0.86
CA GLU A 630 -28.26 40.25 -0.43
C GLU A 630 -27.57 38.91 -0.77
#